data_AF-A0AB39S256-F1
#
_entry.id   AF-A0AB39S256-F1
#
_cell.length_a   1.000
_cell.length_b   1.000
_cell.length_c   1.000
_cell.angle_alpha   90.00
_cell.angle_beta   90.00
_cell.angle_gamma   90.00
#
_symmetry.space_group_name_H-M   'P 1'
#
loop_
_entity.id
_entity.type
_entity.pdbx_description
1 polymer ?
#
loop_
_entity_poly.entity_id
_entity_poly.type
_entity_poly.pdbx_seq_one_letter_code
_entity_poly.pdbx_strand_id
1 'polypeptide(L)'
;MRPEVQAFVTDGPLPDRDAGEDEIDRRVRQLEAITRPVTAEEAGALVGCFGPDDCYGVAWTLLHLIETGPNPALTDRPAPNANEWHHTLWRRAANAWLVADETTA
;
A
#
# COMPACT_ATOMS: atom_id res chain seq x y z
N MET A 1 15.78 4.10 -0.84
CA MET A 1 14.71 4.13 0.17
C MET A 1 15.03 5.03 1.36
N ARG A 2 14.11 5.90 1.82
CA ARG A 2 14.26 6.73 3.03
C ARG A 2 14.18 5.92 4.34
N PRO A 3 14.81 6.37 5.45
CA PRO A 3 14.84 5.62 6.71
C PRO A 3 13.46 5.28 7.27
N GLU A 4 12.49 6.21 7.18
CA GLU A 4 11.14 6.04 7.72
C GLU A 4 10.37 4.98 6.94
N VAL A 5 10.54 4.94 5.62
CA VAL A 5 9.96 3.90 4.75
C VAL A 5 10.61 2.55 5.05
N GLN A 6 11.94 2.51 5.15
CA GLN A 6 12.67 1.28 5.46
C GLN A 6 12.25 0.71 6.81
N ALA A 7 12.08 1.54 7.83
CA ALA A 7 11.61 1.12 9.14
C ALA A 7 10.20 0.52 9.05
N PHE A 8 9.27 1.20 8.37
CA PHE A 8 7.90 0.71 8.19
C PHE A 8 7.84 -0.65 7.48
N VAL A 9 8.65 -0.83 6.42
CA VAL A 9 8.76 -2.07 5.64
C VAL A 9 9.40 -3.19 6.45
N THR A 10 10.41 -2.88 7.28
CA THR A 10 11.12 -3.87 8.10
C THR A 10 10.20 -4.48 9.16
N ASP A 11 9.27 -3.70 9.70
CA ASP A 11 8.26 -4.17 10.65
C ASP A 11 7.17 -5.04 9.99
N GLY A 12 7.13 -5.08 8.66
CA GLY A 12 6.29 -5.99 7.89
C GLY A 12 4.86 -5.50 7.66
N PRO A 13 3.92 -6.42 7.35
CA PRO A 13 2.52 -6.08 7.10
C PRO A 13 1.86 -5.32 8.25
N LEU A 14 0.85 -4.51 7.93
CA LEU A 14 -0.03 -3.94 8.94
C LEU A 14 -0.69 -5.07 9.76
N PRO A 15 -0.90 -4.85 11.07
CA PRO A 15 -1.67 -5.77 11.89
C PRO A 15 -3.13 -5.83 11.42
N ASP A 16 -3.88 -6.81 11.95
CA ASP A 16 -5.34 -6.82 11.85
C ASP A 16 -5.98 -5.90 12.91
N ARG A 17 -7.29 -5.73 12.82
CA ARG A 17 -8.10 -4.93 13.77
C ARG A 17 -8.15 -5.48 15.20
N ASP A 18 -7.71 -6.72 15.44
CA ASP A 18 -7.72 -7.37 16.75
C ASP A 18 -6.38 -7.18 17.49
N ALA A 19 -5.39 -6.57 16.83
CA ALA A 19 -4.13 -6.17 17.46
C ALA A 19 -4.32 -5.13 18.57
N GLY A 20 -3.33 -5.06 19.46
CA GLY A 20 -3.33 -4.08 20.55
C GLY A 20 -3.32 -2.65 20.04
N GLU A 21 -4.04 -1.76 20.72
CA GLU A 21 -4.14 -0.33 20.38
C GLU A 21 -2.75 0.31 20.23
N ASP A 22 -1.82 0.03 21.15
CA ASP A 22 -0.44 0.52 21.10
C ASP A 22 0.30 0.13 19.81
N GLU A 23 0.02 -1.05 19.25
CA GLU A 23 0.62 -1.51 17.99
C GLU A 23 0.03 -0.74 16.81
N ILE A 24 -1.30 -0.60 16.77
CA ILE A 24 -2.00 0.15 15.71
C ILE A 24 -1.51 1.61 15.71
N ASP A 25 -1.48 2.24 16.88
CA ASP A 25 -0.97 3.59 17.09
C ASP A 25 0.48 3.75 16.63
N ARG A 26 1.34 2.76 16.92
CA ARG A 26 2.73 2.76 16.45
C ARG A 26 2.79 2.74 14.92
N ARG A 27 2.02 1.87 14.26
CA ARG A 27 1.99 1.77 12.79
C ARG A 27 1.45 3.04 12.14
N VAL A 28 0.43 3.67 12.74
CA VAL A 28 -0.08 4.98 12.28
C VAL A 28 1.01 6.05 12.34
N ARG A 29 1.72 6.19 13.46
CA ARG A 29 2.81 7.18 13.61
C ARG A 29 3.93 6.96 12.60
N GLN A 30 4.25 5.71 12.26
CA GLN A 30 5.25 5.40 11.23
C GLN A 30 4.79 5.84 9.84
N LEU A 31 3.51 5.62 9.47
CA LEU A 31 2.96 6.10 8.21
C LEU A 31 2.98 7.63 8.13
N GLU A 32 2.61 8.32 9.20
CA GLU A 32 2.59 9.78 9.27
C GLU A 32 4.00 10.41 9.16
N ALA A 33 5.04 9.69 9.59
CA ALA A 33 6.42 10.14 9.45
C ALA A 33 6.92 10.08 7.99
N ILE A 34 6.32 9.26 7.13
CA ILE A 34 6.74 9.14 5.73
C ILE A 34 6.27 10.38 4.96
N THR A 35 7.23 11.19 4.54
CA THR A 35 6.93 12.40 3.75
C THR A 35 6.44 12.03 2.34
N ARG A 36 5.42 12.74 1.86
CA ARG A 36 4.89 12.63 0.48
C ARG A 36 5.60 13.61 -0.46
N PRO A 37 5.76 13.30 -1.76
CA PRO A 37 5.42 12.03 -2.40
C PRO A 37 6.44 10.93 -2.07
N VAL A 38 6.03 9.66 -2.20
CA VAL A 38 6.96 8.52 -2.19
C VAL A 38 7.64 8.33 -3.53
N THR A 39 8.81 7.72 -3.57
CA THR A 39 9.45 7.31 -4.83
C THR A 39 8.79 6.04 -5.39
N ALA A 40 9.05 5.70 -6.66
CA ALA A 40 8.56 4.45 -7.25
C ALA A 40 9.12 3.21 -6.52
N GLU A 41 10.39 3.26 -6.10
CA GLU A 41 11.03 2.22 -5.28
C GLU A 41 10.28 2.03 -3.95
N GLU A 42 9.98 3.14 -3.27
CA GLU A 42 9.27 3.13 -1.99
C GLU A 42 7.84 2.63 -2.13
N ALA A 43 7.12 3.09 -3.15
CA ALA A 43 5.76 2.63 -3.45
C ALA A 43 5.73 1.11 -3.63
N GLY A 44 6.66 0.53 -4.40
CA GLY A 44 6.77 -0.91 -4.61
C GLY A 44 7.04 -1.69 -3.32
N ALA A 45 7.90 -1.18 -2.44
CA ALA A 45 8.17 -1.82 -1.14
C ALA A 45 6.94 -1.76 -0.20
N LEU A 46 6.25 -0.62 -0.18
CA LEU A 46 5.07 -0.39 0.66
C LEU A 46 3.86 -1.26 0.27
N VAL A 47 3.74 -1.67 -1.00
CA VAL A 47 2.71 -2.62 -1.46
C VAL A 47 2.78 -3.96 -0.69
N GLY A 48 3.97 -4.38 -0.27
CA GLY A 48 4.15 -5.60 0.54
C GLY A 48 3.67 -5.48 1.99
N CYS A 49 3.28 -4.28 2.42
CA CYS A 49 2.96 -3.99 3.82
C CYS A 49 1.45 -4.00 4.13
N PHE A 50 0.60 -4.37 3.17
CA PHE A 50 -0.83 -4.52 3.46
C PHE A 50 -1.06 -5.73 4.37
N GLY A 51 -1.85 -5.48 5.43
CA GLY A 51 -2.28 -6.47 6.38
C GLY A 51 -3.43 -7.34 5.86
N PRO A 52 -3.98 -8.22 6.72
CA PRO A 52 -5.06 -9.14 6.37
C PRO A 52 -6.45 -8.46 6.27
N ASP A 53 -6.62 -7.25 6.80
CA ASP A 53 -7.86 -6.46 6.75
C ASP A 53 -7.59 -4.96 6.53
N ASP A 54 -8.59 -4.11 6.81
CA ASP A 54 -8.46 -2.65 6.69
C ASP A 54 -7.83 -1.96 7.91
N CYS A 55 -7.68 -2.69 9.03
CA CYS A 55 -7.21 -2.21 10.32
C CYS A 55 -7.82 -0.85 10.70
N TYR A 56 -9.15 -0.76 10.80
CA TYR A 56 -9.88 0.49 11.11
C TYR A 56 -9.56 1.64 10.12
N GLY A 57 -9.18 1.32 8.89
CA GLY A 57 -8.83 2.27 7.84
C GLY A 57 -7.35 2.63 7.75
N VAL A 58 -6.46 2.06 8.58
CA VAL A 58 -5.01 2.29 8.44
C VAL A 58 -4.48 1.81 7.08
N ALA A 59 -5.07 0.74 6.53
CA ALA A 59 -4.73 0.28 5.20
C ALA A 59 -5.07 1.31 4.10
N TRP A 60 -6.15 2.11 4.27
CA TRP A 60 -6.44 3.22 3.37
C TRP A 60 -5.35 4.30 3.42
N THR A 61 -4.82 4.61 4.60
CA THR A 61 -3.71 5.55 4.75
C THR A 61 -2.48 5.07 3.99
N LEU A 62 -2.11 3.79 4.11
CA LEU A 62 -1.02 3.18 3.35
C LEU A 62 -1.29 3.23 1.84
N LEU A 63 -2.50 2.90 1.39
CA LEU A 63 -2.87 2.95 -0.02
C LEU A 63 -2.71 4.36 -0.60
N HIS A 64 -3.25 5.39 0.08
CA HIS A 64 -3.15 6.76 -0.41
C HIS A 64 -1.71 7.30 -0.36
N LEU A 65 -0.89 6.80 0.58
CA LEU A 65 0.54 7.11 0.60
C LEU A 65 1.25 6.57 -0.64
N ILE A 66 1.01 5.30 -0.99
CA ILE A 66 1.55 4.64 -2.20
C ILE A 66 1.13 5.40 -3.46
N GLU A 67 -0.14 5.82 -3.55
CA GLU A 67 -0.69 6.57 -4.68
C GLU A 67 -0.07 7.97 -4.86
N THR A 68 0.70 8.48 -3.89
CA THR A 68 1.46 9.73 -4.09
C THR A 68 2.71 9.57 -4.96
N GLY A 69 3.10 8.33 -5.27
CA GLY A 69 4.23 8.03 -6.14
C GLY A 69 4.01 8.42 -7.61
N PRO A 70 5.09 8.49 -8.41
CA PRO A 70 5.03 9.03 -9.77
C PRO A 70 4.31 8.13 -10.79
N ASN A 71 4.12 6.84 -10.49
CA ASN A 71 3.48 5.85 -11.37
C ASN A 71 2.66 4.86 -10.52
N PRO A 72 1.72 4.10 -11.14
CA PRO A 72 1.08 2.98 -10.45
C PRO A 72 2.10 2.04 -9.83
N ALA A 73 1.91 1.71 -8.55
CA ALA A 73 2.79 0.76 -7.86
C ALA A 73 2.64 -0.68 -8.37
N LEU A 74 1.50 -0.98 -9.02
CA LEU A 74 1.20 -2.26 -9.65
C LEU A 74 0.77 -2.00 -11.10
N THR A 75 1.53 -2.53 -12.05
CA THR A 75 1.24 -2.46 -13.49
C THR A 75 0.49 -3.69 -13.98
N ASP A 76 0.80 -4.85 -13.41
CA ASP A 76 0.19 -6.13 -13.78
C ASP A 76 -1.04 -6.40 -12.92
N ARG A 77 -2.03 -7.10 -13.51
CA ARG A 77 -3.21 -7.55 -12.78
C ARG A 77 -2.80 -8.50 -11.66
N PRO A 78 -3.17 -8.23 -10.39
CA PRO A 78 -2.86 -9.14 -9.29
C PRO A 78 -3.52 -10.51 -9.48
N ALA A 79 -2.85 -11.56 -8.98
CA ALA A 79 -3.41 -12.91 -8.97
C ALA A 79 -4.77 -12.94 -8.26
N PRO A 80 -5.71 -13.85 -8.61
CA PRO A 80 -7.06 -13.87 -8.03
C PRO A 80 -7.12 -14.01 -6.50
N ASN A 81 -6.05 -14.54 -5.89
CA ASN A 81 -5.89 -14.73 -4.45
C ASN A 81 -4.94 -13.70 -3.81
N ALA A 82 -4.56 -12.66 -4.55
CA ALA A 82 -3.76 -11.57 -4.01
C ALA A 82 -4.55 -10.79 -2.95
N ASN A 83 -3.82 -10.01 -2.15
CA ASN A 83 -4.42 -9.16 -1.13
C ASN A 83 -5.42 -8.18 -1.78
N GLU A 84 -6.56 -7.93 -1.13
CA GLU A 84 -7.62 -7.06 -1.67
C GLU A 84 -7.13 -5.63 -1.98
N TRP A 85 -6.12 -5.16 -1.25
CA TRP A 85 -5.50 -3.86 -1.44
C TRP A 85 -4.67 -3.80 -2.72
N HIS A 86 -4.05 -4.91 -3.13
CA HIS A 86 -3.37 -5.02 -4.43
C HIS A 86 -4.38 -4.89 -5.57
N HIS A 87 -5.52 -5.59 -5.47
CA HIS A 87 -6.61 -5.45 -6.44
C HIS A 87 -7.16 -4.03 -6.48
N THR A 88 -7.28 -3.37 -5.33
CA THR A 88 -7.78 -1.99 -5.24
C THR A 88 -6.84 -0.99 -5.90
N LEU A 89 -5.54 -1.05 -5.60
CA LEU A 89 -4.51 -0.23 -6.24
C LEU A 89 -4.51 -0.41 -7.77
N TRP A 90 -4.46 -1.67 -8.23
CA TRP A 90 -4.45 -1.97 -9.66
C TRP A 90 -5.74 -1.50 -10.35
N ARG A 91 -6.92 -1.74 -9.75
CA ARG A 91 -8.20 -1.33 -10.34
C ARG A 91 -8.31 0.19 -10.47
N ARG A 92 -7.80 0.95 -9.49
CA ARG A 92 -7.75 2.42 -9.57
C ARG A 92 -6.83 2.89 -10.69
N ALA A 93 -5.66 2.28 -10.84
CA ALA A 93 -4.76 2.56 -11.95
C ALA A 93 -5.39 2.22 -13.32
N ALA A 94 -6.10 1.09 -13.43
CA ALA A 94 -6.79 0.68 -14.65
C ALA A 94 -7.92 1.65 -15.02
N ASN A 95 -8.73 2.06 -14.04
CA ASN A 95 -9.79 3.06 -14.23
C ASN A 95 -9.24 4.44 -14.63
N ALA A 96 -8.01 4.76 -14.24
CA ALA A 96 -7.31 5.96 -14.66
C ALA A 96 -6.56 5.81 -16.00
N TRP A 97 -6.69 4.66 -16.68
CA TRP A 97 -5.97 4.29 -17.91
C TRP A 97 -4.44 4.36 -17.78
N LEU A 98 -3.92 4.15 -16.58
CA LEU A 98 -2.48 4.13 -16.30
C LEU A 98 -1.86 2.74 -16.48
N VAL A 99 -2.69 1.70 -16.61
CA VAL A 99 -2.28 0.32 -16.90
C VAL A 99 -3.19 -0.25 -17.99
N ALA A 100 -2.65 -1.12 -18.84
CA ALA A 100 -3.45 -1.82 -19.83
C ALA A 100 -4.30 -2.88 -19.14
N ASP A 101 -5.62 -2.82 -19.33
CA ASP A 101 -6.50 -3.92 -18.94
C ASP A 101 -6.58 -4.90 -20.11
N GLU A 102 -5.99 -6.09 -19.97
CA GLU A 102 -5.98 -7.13 -21.01
C GLU A 102 -7.39 -7.71 -21.32
N THR A 103 -8.47 -7.11 -20.80
CA THR A 103 -9.86 -7.54 -21.07
C THR A 103 -10.46 -6.95 -22.35
N THR A 104 -9.72 -6.13 -23.12
CA THR A 104 -10.09 -5.79 -24.50
C THR A 104 -9.33 -6.65 -25.51
N ALA A 105 -9.74 -7.91 -25.67
CA ALA A 105 -9.43 -8.77 -26.81
C ALA A 105 -10.63 -9.68 -27.10
#